data_AF-A0A537HIG3-F1
#
_entry.id   AF-A0A537HIG3-F1
#
_cell.length_a   1.000
_cell.length_b   1.000
_cell.length_c   1.000
_cell.angle_alpha   90.00
_cell.angle_beta   90.00
_cell.angle_gamma   90.00
#
_symmetry.space_group_name_H-M   'P 1'
#
loop_
_entity.id
_entity.type
_entity.pdbx_description
1 polymer ?
#
loop_
_entity_poly.entity_id
_entity_poly.type
_entity_poly.pdbx_seq_one_letter_code
_entity_poly.pdbx_strand_id
1 'polypeptide(L)' 'MLPSHASTDLQVKMEKVIHIISQFNGAVVALSAGVDSSLVAALARKALGDRVVAV' A
#
# COMPACT_ATOMS: atom_id res chain seq x y z
N MET A 1 -13.63 -15.96 16.83
CA MET A 1 -13.32 -14.61 17.35
C MET A 1 -13.97 -13.60 16.41
N LEU A 2 -14.87 -12.74 16.89
CA LEU A 2 -15.39 -11.65 16.07
C LEU A 2 -14.26 -10.63 15.83
N PRO A 3 -14.10 -10.09 14.61
CA PRO A 3 -13.10 -9.06 14.34
C PRO A 3 -13.38 -7.83 15.21
N SER A 4 -12.33 -7.29 15.84
CA SER A 4 -12.44 -6.04 16.60
C SER A 4 -12.69 -4.87 15.64
N HIS A 5 -13.39 -3.82 16.06
CA HIS A 5 -13.61 -2.62 15.24
C HIS A 5 -12.32 -2.07 14.61
N ALA A 6 -11.21 -2.10 15.37
CA ALA A 6 -9.89 -1.70 14.88
C ALA A 6 -9.39 -2.52 13.67
N SER A 7 -9.70 -3.82 13.63
CA SER A 7 -9.33 -4.69 12.50
C SER A 7 -10.13 -4.38 11.24
N THR A 8 -11.41 -4.01 11.40
CA THR A 8 -12.28 -3.56 10.30
C THR A 8 -11.80 -2.23 9.74
N ASP A 9 -11.49 -1.26 10.61
CA ASP A 9 -11.00 0.06 10.19
C ASP A 9 -9.66 -0.02 9.46
N LEU A 10 -8.78 -0.92 9.91
CA LEU A 10 -7.51 -1.20 9.23
C LEU A 10 -7.75 -1.76 7.83
N GLN A 11 -8.64 -2.75 7.67
CA GLN A 11 -8.98 -3.31 6.36
C GLN A 11 -9.51 -2.23 5.42
N VAL A 12 -10.39 -1.35 5.89
CA VAL A 12 -10.92 -0.23 5.10
C VAL A 12 -9.80 0.72 4.66
N LYS A 13 -8.84 1.04 5.53
CA LYS A 13 -7.68 1.88 5.16
C LYS A 13 -6.80 1.20 4.09
N MET A 14 -6.58 -0.10 4.23
CA MET A 14 -5.79 -0.89 3.29
C MET A 14 -6.47 -0.98 1.92
N GLU A 15 -7.79 -1.16 1.87
CA GLU A 15 -8.53 -1.16 0.61
C GLU A 15 -8.50 0.21 -0.07
N LYS A 16 -8.72 1.29 0.70
CA LYS A 16 -8.66 2.66 0.18
C LYS A 16 -7.31 3.00 -0.43
N VAL A 17 -6.20 2.66 0.24
CA VAL A 17 -4.87 2.99 -0.27
C VAL A 17 -4.55 2.19 -1.54
N ILE A 18 -4.93 0.91 -1.60
CA ILE A 18 -4.77 0.08 -2.80
C ILE A 18 -5.60 0.65 -3.95
N HIS A 19 -6.85 1.05 -3.69
CA HIS A 19 -7.72 1.65 -4.70
C HIS A 19 -7.15 2.96 -5.25
N ILE A 20 -6.63 3.84 -4.37
CA ILE A 20 -5.99 5.09 -4.80
C ILE A 20 -4.75 4.79 -5.66
N ILE A 21 -3.88 3.87 -5.22
CA ILE A 21 -2.66 3.58 -5.95
C ILE A 21 -2.95 2.91 -7.30
N SER A 22 -3.99 2.07 -7.40
CA SER A 22 -4.35 1.39 -8.65
C SER A 22 -4.86 2.35 -9.75
N GLN A 23 -5.21 3.59 -9.41
CA GLN A 23 -5.60 4.61 -10.40
C GLN A 23 -4.40 5.14 -11.20
N PHE A 24 -3.16 4.90 -10.76
CA PHE A 24 -1.96 5.32 -11.46
C PHE A 24 -1.51 4.27 -12.48
N ASN A 25 -0.72 4.67 -13.49
CA ASN A 25 -0.16 3.74 -14.47
C ASN A 25 1.16 3.10 -14.03
N GLY A 26 1.76 3.62 -12.96
CA GLY A 26 3.01 3.18 -12.36
C GLY A 26 3.43 4.12 -11.23
N ALA A 27 4.42 3.73 -10.42
CA ALA A 27 4.89 4.54 -9.29
C ALA A 27 6.41 4.43 -9.07
N VAL A 28 7.02 5.53 -8.64
CA VAL A 28 8.38 5.53 -8.09
C VAL A 28 8.26 5.83 -6.60
N VAL A 29 8.79 4.95 -5.75
CA VAL A 29 8.70 5.05 -4.29
C VAL A 29 10.07 5.38 -3.72
N ALA A 30 10.19 6.51 -3.02
CA ALA A 30 11.39 6.83 -2.26
C ALA A 30 11.50 5.91 -1.03
N LEU A 31 12.45 4.98 -1.06
CA LEU A 31 12.67 3.94 -0.08
C LEU A 31 13.86 4.28 0.82
N SER A 32 13.55 4.77 2.02
CA SER A 32 14.55 5.09 3.05
C SER A 32 14.94 3.90 3.95
N ALA A 33 14.50 2.68 3.61
CA ALA A 33 14.56 1.48 4.46
C ALA A 33 13.82 1.58 5.82
N GLY A 34 13.08 2.67 6.05
CA GLY A 34 12.14 2.79 7.17
C GLY A 34 10.88 1.94 6.97
N VAL A 35 10.16 1.68 8.05
CA VAL A 35 8.92 0.87 8.01
C VAL A 35 7.86 1.54 7.13
N ASP A 36 7.75 2.86 7.17
CA ASP A 36 6.74 3.61 6.42
C ASP A 36 6.99 3.55 4.91
N SER A 37 8.22 3.84 4.48
CA SER A 37 8.60 3.78 3.06
C SER A 37 8.55 2.35 2.51
N SER A 38 8.89 1.35 3.35
CA SER A 38 8.74 -0.07 3.02
C SER A 38 7.28 -0.49 2.87
N LEU A 39 6.39 0.00 3.73
CA LEU A 39 4.95 -0.25 3.64
C LEU A 39 4.38 0.34 2.34
N VAL A 40 4.75 1.58 2.01
CA VAL A 40 4.32 2.22 0.76
C VAL A 40 4.81 1.44 -0.45
N ALA A 41 6.07 0.98 -0.46
CA ALA A 41 6.61 0.16 -1.55
C ALA A 41 5.84 -1.16 -1.72
N ALA A 42 5.53 -1.84 -0.61
CA ALA A 42 4.76 -3.09 -0.62
C ALA A 42 3.32 -2.88 -1.13
N LEU A 43 2.66 -1.81 -0.68
CA LEU A 43 1.32 -1.45 -1.13
C LEU A 43 1.29 -1.07 -2.61
N ALA A 44 2.28 -0.32 -3.07
CA ALA A 44 2.39 0.06 -4.47
C ALA A 44 2.57 -1.18 -5.35
N ARG A 45 3.46 -2.10 -4.97
CA ARG A 45 3.63 -3.38 -5.68
C ARG A 45 2.35 -4.21 -5.68
N LYS A 46 1.61 -4.24 -4.56
CA LYS A 46 0.32 -4.94 -4.48
C LYS A 46 -0.74 -4.35 -5.42
N ALA A 47 -0.76 -3.03 -5.58
CA ALA A 47 -1.77 -2.34 -6.40
C ALA A 47 -1.43 -2.31 -7.90
N LEU A 48 -0.15 -2.18 -8.25
CA LEU A 48 0.29 -1.90 -9.63
C LEU A 48 1.10 -3.04 -10.28
N GLY A 49 1.46 -4.07 -9.52
CA GLY A 49 2.31 -5.16 -9.97
C GLY A 49 3.74 -4.70 -10.22
N ASP A 50 4.30 -5.11 -11.37
CA ASP A 50 5.69 -4.82 -11.75
C ASP A 50 5.91 -3.38 -12.27
N ARG A 51 4.87 -2.53 -12.24
CA ARG A 51 4.93 -1.12 -12.68
C ARG A 51 5.41 -0.17 -11.57
N VAL A 52 6.23 -0.66 -10.66
CA VAL A 52 6.73 0.09 -9.50
C VAL A 52 8.24 -0.05 -9.38
N VAL A 53 8.91 1.08 -9.16
CA VAL A 53 10.35 1.14 -8.86
C VAL A 53 10.52 1.77 -7.48
N ALA A 54 11.28 1.12 -6.60
CA ALA A 54 11.68 1.69 -5.32
C ALA A 54 13.13 2.19 -5.43
N VAL A 55 13.40 3.41 -4.95
CA VAL A 55 14.70 4.11 -5.05
C VAL A 55 15.22 4.57 -3.71
#